data_AF-A0A2T2R886-F1
#
_entry.id   AF-A0A2T2R886-F1
#
_cell.length_a   1.000
_cell.length_b   1.000
_cell.length_c   1.000
_cell.angle_alpha   90.00
_cell.angle_beta   90.00
_cell.angle_gamma   90.00
#
_symmetry.space_group_name_H-M   'P 1'
#
loop_
_entity.id
_entity.type
_entity.pdbx_description
1 polymer ?
#
loop_
_entity_poly.entity_id
_entity_poly.type
_entity_poly.pdbx_seq_one_letter_code
_entity_poly.pdbx_strand_id
1 'polypeptide(L)'
;MAVGGWWWVRNLAVHGTLQPSAVGVGDPPAGFDPPLGPWLAEAATRLPTSFWGSFGWRQAQLPAPAIVAATAVLLVGLVAAFAWRARAGGRAVDAVDATDAAGGPTGPPPGGVAGGRVDAALALVPTVAVAGIVLVGAWRYHVTTGLTAALQGRYLLGGLVGLAAVAAVGWQTISGASRWLPVAALAGAVALHALAGWTLLERFYGPPGEAAATERLAALAAWAPVATPALAAIAVAVVVAVAVSARCLVAATSPARQRR
;
A
#
# COMPACT_ATOMS: atom_id res chain seq x y z
N MET A 1 -14.24 0.15 3.88
CA MET A 1 -13.35 0.86 4.83
C MET A 1 -14.10 1.36 6.08
N ALA A 2 -15.36 1.82 5.98
CA ALA A 2 -16.15 2.29 7.14
C ALA A 2 -16.26 1.29 8.31
N VAL A 3 -16.20 -0.02 8.05
CA VAL A 3 -16.32 -1.05 9.10
C VAL A 3 -15.03 -1.25 9.91
N GLY A 4 -13.86 -0.94 9.34
CA GLY A 4 -12.56 -1.17 10.01
C GLY A 4 -12.29 -0.22 11.18
N GLY A 5 -12.83 1.01 11.14
CA GLY A 5 -12.68 2.00 12.21
C GLY A 5 -13.42 1.63 13.49
N TRP A 6 -14.51 0.88 13.40
CA TRP A 6 -15.35 0.50 14.54
C TRP A 6 -14.61 -0.39 15.54
N TRP A 7 -13.63 -1.16 15.06
CA TRP A 7 -12.75 -1.96 15.92
C TRP A 7 -11.93 -1.07 16.87
N TRP A 8 -11.37 0.03 16.38
CA TRP A 8 -10.59 0.99 17.18
C TRP A 8 -11.47 1.75 18.18
N VAL A 9 -12.66 2.16 17.76
CA VAL A 9 -13.65 2.82 18.64
C VAL A 9 -14.08 1.86 19.76
N ARG A 10 -14.38 0.60 19.42
CA ARG A 10 -14.68 -0.44 20.41
C ARG A 10 -13.52 -0.65 21.37
N ASN A 11 -12.28 -0.72 20.88
CA ASN A 11 -11.13 -0.94 21.76
C ASN A 11 -10.93 0.23 22.73
N LEU A 12 -11.09 1.48 22.26
CA LEU A 12 -11.08 2.63 23.15
C LEU A 12 -12.20 2.55 24.19
N ALA A 13 -13.42 2.21 23.78
CA ALA A 13 -14.57 2.12 24.69
C ALA A 13 -14.44 1.00 25.73
N VAL A 14 -13.87 -0.16 25.34
CA VAL A 14 -13.79 -1.36 26.20
C VAL A 14 -12.49 -1.42 26.99
N HIS A 15 -11.37 -1.01 26.39
CA HIS A 15 -10.01 -1.21 26.92
C HIS A 15 -9.29 0.10 27.24
N GLY A 16 -9.91 1.27 27.01
CA GLY A 16 -9.28 2.58 27.19
C GLY A 16 -8.09 2.84 26.27
N THR A 17 -7.82 1.94 25.32
CA THR A 17 -6.65 1.97 24.46
C THR A 17 -7.02 1.55 23.04
N LEU A 18 -6.35 2.13 22.05
CA LEU A 18 -6.59 1.83 20.64
C LEU A 18 -6.23 0.37 20.29
N GLN A 19 -5.16 -0.16 20.87
CA GLN A 19 -4.61 -1.47 20.56
C GLN A 19 -4.22 -2.22 21.84
N PRO A 20 -5.13 -3.04 22.41
CA PRO A 20 -4.82 -3.84 23.59
C PRO A 20 -3.72 -4.86 23.26
N SER A 21 -2.67 -4.93 24.07
CA SER A 21 -1.62 -5.95 23.92
C SER A 21 -2.11 -7.30 24.44
N ALA A 22 -1.99 -8.36 23.63
CA ALA A 22 -2.27 -9.74 24.06
C ALA A 22 -1.08 -10.40 24.79
N VAL A 23 0.11 -9.79 24.70
CA VAL A 23 1.33 -10.26 25.38
C VAL A 23 1.47 -9.48 26.68
N GLY A 24 1.63 -10.18 27.80
CA GLY A 24 1.81 -9.58 29.12
C GLY A 24 2.87 -8.49 29.09
N VAL A 25 2.54 -7.34 29.70
CA VAL A 25 3.44 -6.19 29.82
C VAL A 25 4.47 -6.56 30.87
N GLY A 26 5.63 -7.05 30.45
CA GLY A 26 6.78 -7.14 31.34
C GLY A 26 7.36 -5.74 31.53
N ASP A 27 7.80 -5.42 32.75
CA ASP A 27 8.57 -4.20 33.00
C ASP A 27 9.86 -4.22 32.15
N PRO A 28 10.34 -3.04 31.71
CA PRO A 28 11.61 -2.97 31.02
C PRO A 28 12.74 -3.42 31.98
N PRO A 29 13.88 -3.89 31.44
CA PRO A 29 15.04 -4.22 32.26
C PRO A 29 15.46 -3.05 33.17
N ALA A 30 15.95 -3.34 34.37
CA ALA A 30 16.44 -2.30 35.28
C ALA A 30 17.54 -1.46 34.62
N GLY A 31 17.40 -0.13 34.67
CA GLY A 31 18.33 0.81 34.03
C GLY A 31 18.15 0.95 32.51
N PHE A 32 17.04 0.46 31.94
CA PHE A 32 16.75 0.61 30.52
C PHE A 32 16.52 2.08 30.13
N ASP A 33 17.36 2.57 29.22
CA ASP A 33 17.19 3.85 28.55
C ASP A 33 16.82 3.59 27.07
N PRO A 34 15.58 3.91 26.63
CA PRO A 34 15.08 3.53 25.32
C PRO A 34 15.83 4.24 24.18
N PRO A 35 16.61 3.51 23.36
CA PRO A 35 17.48 4.14 22.38
C PRO A 35 16.71 4.50 21.10
N LEU A 36 16.31 5.77 20.97
CA LEU A 36 15.48 6.25 19.86
C LEU A 36 16.11 6.00 18.47
N GLY A 37 17.39 6.27 18.29
CA GLY A 37 18.07 6.12 17.00
C GLY A 37 18.07 4.67 16.49
N PRO A 38 18.60 3.70 17.26
CA PRO A 38 18.52 2.28 16.94
C PRO A 38 17.10 1.78 16.72
N TRP A 39 16.14 2.23 17.54
CA TRP A 39 14.74 1.86 17.36
C TRP A 39 14.15 2.38 16.05
N LEU A 40 14.46 3.62 15.66
CA LEU A 40 14.03 4.20 14.37
C LEU A 40 14.63 3.45 13.18
N ALA A 41 15.92 3.09 13.24
CA ALA A 41 16.57 2.29 12.21
C ALA A 41 15.91 0.89 12.06
N GLU A 42 15.57 0.27 13.19
CA GLU A 42 14.85 -0.99 13.20
C GLU A 42 13.41 -0.82 12.68
N ALA A 43 12.69 0.24 13.05
CA ALA A 43 11.36 0.54 12.53
C ALA A 43 11.36 0.77 11.01
N ALA A 44 12.34 1.50 10.49
CA ALA A 44 12.51 1.75 9.06
C ALA A 44 12.77 0.46 8.26
N THR A 45 13.33 -0.57 8.90
CA THR A 45 13.56 -1.88 8.26
C THR A 45 12.36 -2.81 8.46
N ARG A 46 11.80 -2.88 9.68
CA ARG A 46 10.71 -3.79 10.03
C ARG A 46 9.41 -3.42 9.35
N LEU A 47 9.08 -2.13 9.22
CA LEU A 47 7.80 -1.74 8.62
C LEU A 47 7.67 -2.15 7.15
N PRO A 48 8.61 -1.82 6.24
CA PRO A 48 8.53 -2.27 4.85
C PRO A 48 8.61 -3.79 4.71
N THR A 49 9.49 -4.44 5.47
CA THR A 49 9.64 -5.90 5.41
C THR A 49 8.39 -6.64 5.84
N SER A 50 7.70 -6.15 6.88
CA SER A 50 6.42 -6.73 7.33
C SER A 50 5.21 -6.24 6.55
N PHE A 51 5.35 -5.19 5.74
CA PHE A 51 4.31 -4.72 4.84
C PHE A 51 4.25 -5.58 3.58
N TRP A 52 5.41 -5.79 2.93
CA TRP A 52 5.49 -6.50 1.66
C TRP A 52 5.81 -7.99 1.82
N GLY A 53 6.62 -8.34 2.83
CA GLY A 53 7.40 -9.57 2.78
C GLY A 53 7.16 -10.56 3.91
N SER A 54 6.71 -10.15 5.11
CA SER A 54 6.67 -11.06 6.26
C SER A 54 5.32 -11.76 6.38
N PHE A 55 5.29 -13.06 6.11
CA PHE A 55 4.13 -13.92 6.31
C PHE A 55 4.33 -14.85 7.51
N GLY A 56 3.24 -15.26 8.16
CA GLY A 56 3.26 -16.21 9.29
C GLY A 56 4.21 -15.79 10.42
N TRP A 57 4.03 -14.61 11.02
CA TRP A 57 4.91 -14.12 12.09
C TRP A 57 6.39 -13.99 11.66
N ARG A 58 6.66 -13.55 10.42
CA ARG A 58 8.02 -13.41 9.84
C ARG A 58 8.75 -14.73 9.56
N GLN A 59 8.06 -15.86 9.63
CA GLN A 59 8.66 -17.16 9.31
C GLN A 59 8.88 -17.34 7.81
N ALA A 60 8.08 -16.71 6.95
CA ALA A 60 8.36 -16.63 5.51
C ALA A 60 8.58 -15.17 5.11
N GLN A 61 9.68 -14.89 4.41
CA GLN A 61 10.05 -13.55 3.98
C GLN A 61 10.30 -13.52 2.47
N LEU A 62 9.72 -12.54 1.78
CA LEU A 62 10.18 -12.21 0.43
C LEU A 62 11.68 -11.87 0.45
N PRO A 63 12.43 -12.15 -0.63
CA PRO A 63 13.82 -11.74 -0.73
C PRO A 63 13.96 -10.23 -0.52
N ALA A 64 14.95 -9.80 0.28
CA ALA A 64 15.17 -8.38 0.56
C ALA A 64 15.24 -7.49 -0.71
N PRO A 65 15.86 -7.92 -1.83
CA PRO A 65 15.85 -7.15 -3.06
C PRO A 65 14.44 -6.88 -3.61
N ALA A 66 13.52 -7.84 -3.50
CA ALA A 66 12.13 -7.67 -3.97
C ALA A 66 11.37 -6.64 -3.12
N ILE A 67 11.59 -6.65 -1.80
CA ILE A 67 10.99 -5.69 -0.86
C ILE A 67 11.51 -4.27 -1.14
N VAL A 68 12.83 -4.13 -1.34
CA VAL A 68 13.47 -2.85 -1.69
C VAL A 68 12.97 -2.34 -3.03
N ALA A 69 12.91 -3.20 -4.05
CA ALA A 69 12.42 -2.82 -5.38
C ALA A 69 10.96 -2.36 -5.34
N ALA A 70 10.07 -3.11 -4.68
CA ALA A 70 8.66 -2.72 -4.53
C ALA A 70 8.50 -1.38 -3.81
N THR A 71 9.27 -1.16 -2.74
CA THR A 71 9.26 0.09 -1.98
C THR A 71 9.79 1.26 -2.81
N ALA A 72 10.89 1.06 -3.54
CA ALA A 72 11.47 2.09 -4.40
C ALA A 72 10.52 2.49 -5.52
N VAL A 73 9.86 1.52 -6.17
CA VAL A 73 8.86 1.79 -7.22
C VAL A 73 7.70 2.63 -6.67
N LEU A 74 7.18 2.30 -5.48
CA LEU A 74 6.11 3.07 -4.83
C LEU A 74 6.56 4.51 -4.54
N LEU A 75 7.74 4.69 -3.94
CA LEU A 75 8.25 6.01 -3.58
C LEU A 75 8.55 6.87 -4.82
N VAL A 76 9.19 6.30 -5.84
CA VAL A 76 9.45 6.99 -7.10
C VAL A 76 8.15 7.36 -7.79
N GLY A 77 7.15 6.47 -7.80
CA GLY A 77 5.82 6.76 -8.35
C GLY A 77 5.13 7.92 -7.65
N LEU A 78 5.20 7.97 -6.31
CA LEU A 78 4.69 9.09 -5.52
C LEU A 78 5.42 10.40 -5.84
N VAL A 79 6.76 10.40 -5.81
CA VAL A 79 7.57 11.59 -6.11
C VAL A 79 7.30 12.09 -7.53
N ALA A 80 7.23 11.19 -8.51
CA ALA A 80 6.91 11.52 -9.89
C ALA A 80 5.51 12.15 -10.01
N ALA A 81 4.50 11.59 -9.32
CA ALA A 81 3.15 12.16 -9.30
C ALA A 81 3.14 13.59 -8.71
N PHE A 82 3.82 13.82 -7.59
CA PHE A 82 3.92 15.14 -6.97
C PHE A 82 4.70 16.14 -7.84
N ALA A 83 5.85 15.75 -8.38
CA ALA A 83 6.70 16.60 -9.21
C ALA A 83 6.02 16.95 -10.54
N TRP A 84 5.29 16.02 -11.16
CA TRP A 84 4.55 16.26 -12.39
C TRP A 84 3.38 17.22 -12.17
N ARG A 85 2.62 17.03 -11.08
CA ARG A 85 1.51 17.93 -10.71
C ARG A 85 1.99 19.33 -10.36
N ALA A 86 3.16 19.45 -9.71
CA ALA A 86 3.79 20.75 -9.45
C ALA A 86 4.13 21.51 -10.74
N ARG A 87 4.62 20.81 -11.79
CA ARG A 87 4.91 21.40 -13.11
C ARG A 87 3.65 21.73 -13.91
N ALA A 88 2.64 20.87 -13.88
CA ALA A 88 1.38 21.10 -14.58
C ALA A 88 0.62 22.31 -14.01
N GLY A 89 0.65 22.50 -12.68
CA GLY A 89 0.09 23.68 -12.03
C GLY A 89 0.80 24.99 -12.41
N GLY A 90 2.13 24.96 -12.57
CA GLY A 90 2.90 26.15 -13.01
C GLY A 90 2.50 26.60 -14.42
N ARG A 91 2.44 25.66 -15.38
CA ARG A 91 2.05 25.97 -16.77
C ARG A 91 0.62 26.53 -16.90
N ALA A 92 -0.29 26.13 -16.02
CA ALA A 92 -1.65 26.64 -16.02
C ALA A 92 -1.72 28.09 -15.52
N VAL A 93 -0.90 28.45 -14.52
CA VAL A 93 -0.77 29.83 -14.03
C VAL A 93 -0.15 30.71 -15.12
N ASP A 94 0.96 30.26 -15.73
CA ASP A 94 1.63 30.98 -16.82
C ASP A 94 0.69 31.25 -18.02
N ALA A 95 -0.21 30.31 -18.34
CA ALA A 95 -1.17 30.43 -19.43
C ALA A 95 -2.29 31.44 -19.10
N VAL A 96 -2.77 31.48 -17.86
CA VAL A 96 -3.76 32.48 -17.42
C VAL A 96 -3.15 33.88 -17.49
N ASP A 97 -1.93 34.06 -16.95
CA ASP A 97 -1.21 35.33 -17.00
C ASP A 97 -0.97 35.81 -18.44
N ALA A 98 -0.65 34.89 -19.36
CA ALA A 98 -0.50 35.21 -20.78
C ALA A 98 -1.83 35.59 -21.47
N THR A 99 -2.95 35.03 -21.02
CA THR A 99 -4.29 35.34 -21.54
C THR A 99 -4.79 36.70 -21.04
N ASP A 100 -4.49 37.04 -19.78
CA ASP A 100 -4.76 38.34 -19.19
C ASP A 100 -3.90 39.44 -19.83
N ALA A 101 -2.62 39.14 -20.15
CA ALA A 101 -1.76 40.05 -20.90
C ALA A 101 -2.22 40.30 -22.35
N ALA A 102 -2.98 39.36 -22.93
CA ALA A 102 -3.51 39.47 -24.29
C ALA A 102 -4.86 40.21 -24.38
N GLY A 103 -5.41 40.70 -23.26
CA GLY A 103 -6.65 41.50 -23.24
C GLY A 103 -7.94 40.71 -23.46
N GLY A 104 -7.97 39.42 -23.07
CA GLY A 104 -9.16 38.58 -23.14
C GLY A 104 -10.32 39.07 -22.25
N PRO A 105 -11.57 38.67 -22.53
CA PRO A 105 -12.74 39.13 -21.78
C PRO A 105 -12.64 38.79 -20.29
N THR A 106 -12.79 39.81 -19.45
CA THR A 106 -12.72 39.78 -17.98
C THR A 106 -13.95 39.10 -17.38
N GLY A 107 -14.10 37.79 -17.58
CA GLY A 107 -15.04 36.96 -16.83
C GLY A 107 -14.28 36.18 -15.76
N PRO A 108 -14.79 36.04 -14.52
CA PRO A 108 -14.15 35.19 -13.53
C PRO A 108 -14.05 33.76 -14.10
N PRO A 109 -12.85 33.14 -14.10
CA PRO A 109 -12.71 31.80 -14.64
C PRO A 109 -13.61 30.83 -13.84
N PRO A 110 -14.35 29.93 -14.51
CA PRO A 110 -15.15 28.95 -13.82
C PRO A 110 -14.24 28.00 -13.03
N GLY A 111 -14.29 28.07 -11.70
CA GLY A 111 -13.82 27.03 -10.78
C GLY A 111 -12.30 26.80 -10.77
N GLY A 112 -11.59 27.61 -9.99
CA GLY A 112 -10.14 27.56 -9.84
C GLY A 112 -9.56 26.17 -9.54
N VAL A 113 -8.50 25.84 -10.28
CA VAL A 113 -7.68 24.62 -10.19
C VAL A 113 -6.70 24.66 -9.00
N ALA A 114 -6.89 25.58 -8.04
CA ALA A 114 -5.96 25.82 -6.94
C ALA A 114 -5.91 24.69 -5.88
N GLY A 115 -6.86 23.75 -5.87
CA GLY A 115 -6.98 22.69 -4.85
C GLY A 115 -5.95 21.57 -4.93
N GLY A 116 -5.25 21.41 -6.06
CA GLY A 116 -4.69 20.11 -6.39
C GLY A 116 -3.56 19.56 -5.50
N ARG A 117 -2.76 20.42 -4.85
CA ARG A 117 -1.71 20.00 -3.89
C ARG A 117 -2.30 19.73 -2.50
N VAL A 118 -3.27 20.55 -2.10
CA VAL A 118 -3.99 20.40 -0.84
C VAL A 118 -4.81 19.10 -0.88
N ASP A 119 -5.50 18.82 -1.99
CA ASP A 119 -6.27 17.59 -2.17
C ASP A 119 -5.39 16.33 -2.12
N ALA A 120 -4.20 16.37 -2.74
CA ALA A 120 -3.25 15.25 -2.69
C ALA A 120 -2.64 15.07 -1.29
N ALA A 121 -2.32 16.15 -0.59
CA ALA A 121 -1.85 16.10 0.79
C ALA A 121 -2.95 15.57 1.73
N LEU A 122 -4.19 16.04 1.55
CA LEU A 122 -5.38 15.56 2.26
C LEU A 122 -5.63 14.07 1.97
N ALA A 123 -5.41 13.61 0.74
CA ALA A 123 -5.51 12.19 0.39
C ALA A 123 -4.42 11.33 1.06
N LEU A 124 -3.27 11.89 1.43
CA LEU A 124 -2.24 11.19 2.22
C LEU A 124 -2.52 11.20 3.73
N VAL A 125 -3.40 12.07 4.24
CA VAL A 125 -3.69 12.17 5.68
C VAL A 125 -4.03 10.82 6.30
N PRO A 126 -4.88 9.95 5.70
CA PRO A 126 -5.16 8.62 6.25
C PRO A 126 -3.90 7.74 6.35
N THR A 127 -3.02 7.80 5.34
CA THR A 127 -1.77 7.02 5.33
C THR A 127 -0.81 7.50 6.42
N VAL A 128 -0.59 8.81 6.51
CA VAL A 128 0.30 9.43 7.50
C VAL A 128 -0.24 9.22 8.91
N ALA A 129 -1.55 9.40 9.11
CA ALA A 129 -2.18 9.20 10.40
C ALA A 129 -2.05 7.74 10.87
N VAL A 130 -2.32 6.76 10.00
CA VAL A 130 -2.17 5.34 10.35
C VAL A 130 -0.70 5.00 10.64
N ALA A 131 0.25 5.48 9.83
CA ALA A 131 1.67 5.28 10.09
C ALA A 131 2.10 5.90 11.43
N GLY A 132 1.63 7.10 11.73
CA GLY A 132 1.88 7.78 13.00
C GLY A 132 1.31 7.02 14.19
N ILE A 133 0.06 6.54 14.11
CA ILE A 133 -0.58 5.73 15.18
C ILE A 133 0.24 4.47 15.45
N VAL A 134 0.67 3.77 14.40
CA VAL A 134 1.48 2.54 14.53
C VAL A 134 2.85 2.84 15.15
N LEU A 135 3.54 3.89 14.68
CA LEU A 135 4.86 4.27 15.21
C LEU A 135 4.79 4.74 16.66
N VAL A 136 3.82 5.59 17.00
CA VAL A 136 3.62 6.08 18.38
C VAL A 136 3.23 4.94 19.31
N GLY A 137 2.33 4.04 18.87
CA GLY A 137 1.95 2.86 19.64
C GLY A 137 3.12 1.92 19.87
N ALA A 138 3.91 1.64 18.84
CA ALA A 138 5.10 0.80 18.94
C ALA A 138 6.21 1.42 19.81
N TRP A 139 6.41 2.74 19.72
CA TRP A 139 7.37 3.46 20.56
C TRP A 139 6.95 3.42 22.03
N ARG A 140 5.67 3.73 22.32
CA ARG A 140 5.14 3.64 23.69
C ARG A 140 5.33 2.25 24.26
N TYR A 141 5.01 1.21 23.48
CA TYR A 141 5.23 -0.18 23.89
C TYR A 141 6.69 -0.47 24.18
N HIS A 142 7.62 0.02 23.35
CA HIS A 142 9.05 -0.16 23.55
C HIS A 142 9.56 0.52 24.83
N VAL A 143 9.15 1.76 25.09
CA VAL A 143 9.50 2.49 26.32
C VAL A 143 8.96 1.77 27.56
N THR A 144 7.75 1.21 27.48
CA THR A 144 7.11 0.56 28.63
C THR A 144 7.54 -0.88 28.89
N THR A 145 8.19 -1.56 27.93
CA THR A 145 8.51 -3.00 28.06
C THR A 145 9.94 -3.37 27.71
N GLY A 146 10.70 -2.46 27.10
CA GLY A 146 12.00 -2.75 26.49
C GLY A 146 11.90 -3.58 25.20
N LEU A 147 10.71 -4.02 24.78
CA LEU A 147 10.53 -4.90 23.63
C LEU A 147 10.19 -4.11 22.36
N THR A 148 10.87 -4.43 21.27
CA THR A 148 10.52 -3.91 19.94
C THR A 148 9.42 -4.76 19.30
N ALA A 149 8.16 -4.49 19.66
CA ALA A 149 6.97 -5.14 19.09
C ALA A 149 6.04 -4.15 18.39
N ALA A 150 4.87 -4.61 17.92
CA ALA A 150 3.86 -3.81 17.22
C ALA A 150 4.29 -3.10 15.92
N LEU A 151 5.54 -3.24 15.47
CA LEU A 151 6.03 -2.79 14.16
C LEU A 151 5.70 -3.81 13.08
N GLN A 152 4.43 -3.88 12.69
CA GLN A 152 3.99 -4.75 11.60
C GLN A 152 3.28 -3.94 10.52
N GLY A 153 3.77 -4.04 9.29
CA GLY A 153 3.28 -3.34 8.13
C GLY A 153 1.83 -3.68 7.80
N ARG A 154 1.32 -4.85 8.20
CA ARG A 154 -0.12 -5.17 8.11
C ARG A 154 -1.03 -4.16 8.79
N TYR A 155 -0.54 -3.44 9.80
CA TYR A 155 -1.30 -2.37 10.44
C TYR A 155 -1.45 -1.12 9.55
N LEU A 156 -0.59 -0.99 8.53
CA LEU A 156 -0.64 0.09 7.54
C LEU A 156 -1.60 -0.19 6.38
N LEU A 157 -2.26 -1.36 6.33
CA LEU A 157 -3.21 -1.70 5.26
C LEU A 157 -4.37 -0.69 5.17
N GLY A 158 -4.82 -0.13 6.30
CA GLY A 158 -5.80 0.95 6.30
C GLY A 158 -5.30 2.22 5.58
N GLY A 159 -4.00 2.47 5.63
CA GLY A 159 -3.33 3.58 4.95
C GLY A 159 -3.17 3.39 3.43
N LEU A 160 -3.39 2.18 2.89
CA LEU A 160 -3.31 1.92 1.45
C LEU A 160 -4.36 2.68 0.64
N VAL A 161 -5.49 3.03 1.26
CA VAL A 161 -6.57 3.76 0.57
C VAL A 161 -6.11 5.15 0.15
N GLY A 162 -5.42 5.86 1.04
CA GLY A 162 -4.85 7.18 0.74
C GLY A 162 -3.78 7.11 -0.34
N LEU A 163 -2.89 6.12 -0.24
CA LEU A 163 -1.87 5.84 -1.26
C LEU A 163 -2.50 5.51 -2.62
N ALA A 164 -3.55 4.68 -2.65
CA ALA A 164 -4.25 4.33 -3.88
C ALA A 164 -4.97 5.53 -4.48
N ALA A 165 -5.57 6.40 -3.67
CA ALA A 165 -6.20 7.64 -4.13
C ALA A 165 -5.18 8.59 -4.76
N VAL A 166 -4.04 8.82 -4.09
CA VAL A 166 -2.95 9.66 -4.64
C VAL A 166 -2.34 9.05 -5.89
N ALA A 167 -2.14 7.73 -5.90
CA ALA A 167 -1.68 7.01 -7.08
C ALA A 167 -2.67 7.16 -8.25
N ALA A 168 -3.98 7.07 -8.01
CA ALA A 168 -5.01 7.25 -9.02
C ALA A 168 -5.11 8.70 -9.53
N VAL A 169 -4.91 9.70 -8.68
CA VAL A 169 -4.83 11.11 -9.10
C VAL A 169 -3.55 11.34 -9.91
N GLY A 170 -2.41 10.84 -9.43
CA GLY A 170 -1.13 10.85 -10.15
C GLY A 170 -1.25 10.17 -11.52
N TRP A 171 -1.98 9.06 -11.56
CA TRP A 171 -2.28 8.29 -12.76
C TRP A 171 -3.02 9.12 -13.82
N GLN A 172 -4.12 9.78 -13.43
CA GLN A 172 -4.89 10.64 -14.33
C GLN A 172 -4.04 11.80 -14.85
N THR A 173 -3.16 12.33 -14.01
CA THR A 173 -2.27 13.42 -14.39
C THR A 173 -1.22 12.96 -15.41
N ILE A 174 -0.58 11.80 -15.18
CA ILE A 174 0.46 11.26 -16.07
C ILE A 174 -0.15 10.62 -17.33
N SER A 175 -1.47 10.52 -17.49
CA SER A 175 -2.13 9.80 -18.61
C SER A 175 -1.84 10.32 -20.04
N GLY A 176 -1.10 11.43 -20.20
CA GLY A 176 -0.43 11.77 -21.47
C GLY A 176 0.87 10.99 -21.75
N ALA A 177 1.53 10.48 -20.71
CA ALA A 177 2.75 9.68 -20.72
C ALA A 177 2.43 8.20 -20.43
N SER A 178 2.32 7.43 -21.52
CA SER A 178 2.24 5.97 -21.58
C SER A 178 1.00 5.29 -20.99
N ARG A 179 0.06 4.98 -21.89
CA ARG A 179 -1.06 4.02 -21.71
C ARG A 179 -0.68 2.66 -21.11
N TRP A 180 0.60 2.30 -21.11
CA TRP A 180 1.08 1.00 -20.63
C TRP A 180 1.40 0.98 -19.15
N LEU A 181 1.57 2.13 -18.51
CA LEU A 181 1.97 2.19 -17.11
C LEU A 181 0.94 1.51 -16.14
N PRO A 182 -0.40 1.39 -16.40
CA PRO A 182 -1.29 0.74 -15.44
C PRO A 182 -1.33 -0.77 -15.68
N VAL A 183 -1.10 -1.18 -16.93
CA VAL A 183 -0.87 -2.58 -17.30
C VAL A 183 0.43 -3.07 -16.66
N ALA A 184 1.49 -2.27 -16.70
CA ALA A 184 2.75 -2.57 -16.02
C ALA A 184 2.58 -2.63 -14.49
N ALA A 185 1.81 -1.71 -13.89
CA ALA A 185 1.50 -1.75 -12.46
C ALA A 185 0.68 -3.00 -12.07
N LEU A 186 -0.33 -3.36 -12.86
CA LEU A 186 -1.12 -4.57 -12.66
C LEU A 186 -0.24 -5.83 -12.79
N ALA A 187 0.61 -5.89 -13.82
CA ALA A 187 1.54 -6.99 -14.02
C ALA A 187 2.52 -7.13 -12.83
N GLY A 188 3.07 -6.00 -12.35
CA GLY A 188 3.92 -5.97 -11.16
C GLY A 188 3.21 -6.43 -9.90
N ALA A 189 1.95 -6.02 -9.70
CA ALA A 189 1.14 -6.48 -8.58
C ALA A 189 0.88 -7.98 -8.64
N VAL A 190 0.52 -8.51 -9.81
CA VAL A 190 0.31 -9.96 -10.02
C VAL A 190 1.60 -10.73 -9.76
N ALA A 191 2.75 -10.27 -10.28
CA ALA A 191 4.04 -10.90 -10.07
C ALA A 191 4.44 -10.94 -8.58
N LEU A 192 4.23 -9.83 -7.85
CA LEU A 192 4.49 -9.78 -6.41
C LEU A 192 3.60 -10.74 -5.62
N HIS A 193 2.31 -10.84 -5.96
CA HIS A 193 1.40 -11.78 -5.30
C HIS A 193 1.73 -13.24 -5.63
N ALA A 194 2.11 -13.53 -6.88
CA ALA A 194 2.56 -14.87 -7.27
C ALA A 194 3.84 -15.27 -6.51
N LEU A 195 4.81 -14.36 -6.41
CA LEU A 195 6.03 -14.58 -5.65
C LEU A 195 5.73 -14.80 -4.16
N ALA A 196 4.88 -13.97 -3.56
CA ALA A 196 4.45 -14.12 -2.17
C ALA A 196 3.74 -15.44 -1.91
N GLY A 197 2.79 -15.81 -2.79
CA GLY A 197 2.08 -17.08 -2.72
C GLY A 197 3.02 -18.27 -2.86
N TRP A 198 3.99 -18.19 -3.75
CA TRP A 198 5.02 -19.21 -3.92
C TRP A 198 5.90 -19.34 -2.68
N THR A 199 6.40 -18.24 -2.12
CA THR A 199 7.19 -18.25 -0.88
C THR A 199 6.40 -18.84 0.30
N LEU A 200 5.09 -18.58 0.37
CA LEU A 200 4.20 -19.20 1.37
C LEU A 200 4.09 -20.71 1.18
N LEU A 201 3.86 -21.17 -0.04
CA LEU A 201 3.81 -22.59 -0.38
C LEU A 201 5.14 -23.27 -0.05
N GLU A 202 6.26 -22.67 -0.44
CA GLU A 202 7.60 -23.19 -0.17
C GLU A 202 7.87 -23.40 1.32
N ARG A 203 7.50 -22.41 2.14
CA ARG A 203 7.85 -22.37 3.55
C ARG A 203 6.90 -23.17 4.45
N PHE A 204 5.62 -23.23 4.10
CA PHE A 204 4.58 -23.76 4.99
C PHE A 204 3.86 -25.00 4.46
N TYR A 205 3.87 -25.25 3.14
CA TYR A 205 3.07 -26.29 2.53
C TYR A 205 3.93 -27.18 1.62
N GLY A 206 4.44 -28.26 2.18
CA GLY A 206 5.26 -29.26 1.50
C GLY A 206 6.60 -29.50 2.21
N PRO A 207 7.24 -30.68 2.00
CA PRO A 207 8.52 -30.96 2.61
C PRO A 207 9.59 -29.92 2.17
N PRO A 208 10.54 -29.58 3.05
CA PRO A 208 11.66 -28.71 2.69
C PRO A 208 12.43 -29.29 1.49
N GLY A 209 12.67 -28.49 0.45
CA GLY A 209 13.39 -28.92 -0.76
C GLY A 209 12.51 -29.10 -2.00
N GLU A 210 12.82 -30.13 -2.81
CA GLU A 210 12.36 -30.36 -4.19
C GLU A 210 10.88 -30.77 -4.35
N ALA A 211 10.04 -30.56 -3.34
CA ALA A 211 8.61 -30.88 -3.42
C ALA A 211 7.98 -30.17 -4.63
N ALA A 212 7.30 -30.96 -5.47
CA ALA A 212 6.68 -30.45 -6.68
C ALA A 212 5.55 -29.44 -6.34
N ALA A 213 5.32 -28.47 -7.21
CA ALA A 213 4.28 -27.45 -7.01
C ALA A 213 2.89 -28.07 -6.72
N THR A 214 2.58 -29.20 -7.36
CA THR A 214 1.33 -29.94 -7.18
C THR A 214 1.17 -30.50 -5.77
N GLU A 215 2.24 -31.00 -5.15
CA GLU A 215 2.23 -31.51 -3.78
C GLU A 215 1.99 -30.39 -2.77
N ARG A 216 2.64 -29.24 -2.99
CA ARG A 216 2.45 -28.04 -2.15
C ARG A 216 1.02 -27.54 -2.20
N LEU A 217 0.42 -27.52 -3.40
CA LEU A 217 -0.98 -27.16 -3.60
C LEU A 217 -1.95 -28.17 -2.99
N ALA A 218 -1.64 -29.47 -3.08
CA ALA A 218 -2.43 -30.51 -2.43
C ALA A 218 -2.39 -30.38 -0.90
N ALA A 219 -1.22 -30.09 -0.33
CA ALA A 219 -1.07 -29.81 1.10
C ALA A 219 -1.87 -28.56 1.52
N LEU A 220 -1.81 -27.47 0.76
CA LEU A 220 -2.63 -26.28 1.02
C LEU A 220 -4.13 -26.62 0.99
N ALA A 221 -4.57 -27.37 -0.01
CA ALA A 221 -5.98 -27.75 -0.15
C ALA A 221 -6.47 -28.65 1.01
N ALA A 222 -5.62 -29.57 1.48
CA ALA A 222 -5.94 -30.44 2.62
C ALA A 222 -6.11 -29.66 3.94
N TRP A 223 -5.43 -28.53 4.09
CA TRP A 223 -5.52 -27.66 5.27
C TRP A 223 -6.54 -26.53 5.15
N ALA A 224 -7.14 -26.35 3.97
CA ALA A 224 -8.11 -25.29 3.77
C ALA A 224 -9.42 -25.61 4.52
N PRO A 225 -10.05 -24.61 5.16
CA PRO A 225 -11.34 -24.80 5.83
C PRO A 225 -12.52 -24.95 4.85
N VAL A 226 -12.24 -25.00 3.55
CA VAL A 226 -13.22 -25.05 2.46
C VAL A 226 -12.89 -26.19 1.51
N ALA A 227 -13.92 -26.78 0.91
CA ALA A 227 -13.74 -27.88 -0.04
C ALA A 227 -12.90 -27.46 -1.26
N THR A 228 -12.13 -28.39 -1.82
CA THR A 228 -11.25 -28.15 -2.97
C THR A 228 -11.93 -27.47 -4.17
N PRO A 229 -13.19 -27.79 -4.55
CA PRO A 229 -13.88 -27.07 -5.61
C PRO A 229 -14.09 -25.58 -5.30
N ALA A 230 -14.29 -25.21 -4.03
CA ALA A 230 -14.43 -23.81 -3.62
C ALA A 230 -13.09 -23.06 -3.75
N LEU A 231 -11.96 -23.70 -3.43
CA LEU A 231 -10.63 -23.13 -3.67
C LEU A 231 -10.38 -22.90 -5.17
N ALA A 232 -10.72 -23.87 -6.01
CA ALA A 232 -10.61 -23.74 -7.46
C ALA A 232 -11.49 -22.59 -7.98
N ALA A 233 -12.73 -22.47 -7.48
CA ALA A 233 -13.62 -21.37 -7.83
C ALA A 233 -13.05 -20.00 -7.42
N ILE A 234 -12.47 -19.88 -6.22
CA ILE A 234 -11.80 -18.67 -5.75
C ILE A 234 -10.61 -18.32 -6.67
N ALA A 235 -9.77 -19.32 -7.01
CA ALA A 235 -8.64 -19.11 -7.90
C ALA A 235 -9.08 -18.63 -9.29
N VAL A 236 -10.12 -19.24 -9.87
CA VAL A 236 -10.73 -18.81 -11.14
C VAL A 236 -11.28 -17.39 -11.02
N ALA A 237 -12.00 -17.06 -9.94
CA ALA A 237 -12.54 -15.72 -9.73
C ALA A 237 -11.44 -14.65 -9.67
N VAL A 238 -10.30 -14.94 -9.04
CA VAL A 238 -9.13 -14.06 -9.02
C VAL A 238 -8.56 -13.86 -10.42
N VAL A 239 -8.37 -14.93 -11.20
CA VAL A 239 -7.88 -14.85 -12.58
C VAL A 239 -8.82 -14.02 -13.46
N VAL A 240 -10.13 -14.26 -13.35
CA VAL A 240 -11.16 -13.49 -14.06
C VAL A 240 -11.11 -12.02 -13.67
N ALA A 241 -11.02 -11.70 -12.37
CA ALA A 241 -10.94 -10.32 -11.90
C ALA A 241 -9.70 -9.59 -12.44
N VAL A 242 -8.55 -10.26 -12.49
CA VAL A 242 -7.31 -9.71 -13.08
C VAL A 242 -7.48 -9.50 -14.59
N ALA A 243 -8.04 -10.46 -15.32
CA ALA A 243 -8.27 -10.35 -16.76
C ALA A 243 -9.26 -9.23 -17.11
N VAL A 244 -10.35 -9.10 -16.36
CA VAL A 244 -11.33 -8.00 -16.50
C VAL A 244 -10.66 -6.66 -16.22
N SER A 245 -9.88 -6.57 -15.14
CA SER A 245 -9.14 -5.34 -14.80
C SER A 245 -8.17 -4.94 -15.92
N ALA A 246 -7.38 -5.89 -16.45
CA ALA A 246 -6.48 -5.66 -17.57
C ALA A 246 -7.24 -5.18 -18.82
N ARG A 247 -8.38 -5.81 -19.13
CA ARG A 247 -9.22 -5.41 -20.27
C ARG A 247 -9.80 -4.01 -20.09
N CYS A 248 -10.30 -3.68 -18.91
CA CYS A 248 -10.79 -2.33 -18.59
C CYS A 248 -9.69 -1.28 -18.72
N LEU A 249 -8.47 -1.58 -18.26
CA LEU A 249 -7.31 -0.70 -18.40
C LEU A 249 -6.90 -0.51 -19.87
N VAL A 250 -6.89 -1.58 -20.68
CA VAL A 250 -6.60 -1.49 -22.12
C VAL A 250 -7.70 -0.70 -22.86
N ALA A 251 -8.97 -0.90 -22.51
CA ALA A 251 -10.09 -0.19 -23.12
C ALA A 251 -10.07 1.31 -22.75
N ALA A 252 -9.82 1.64 -21.48
CA ALA A 252 -9.71 3.02 -21.01
C ALA A 252 -8.51 3.77 -21.62
N THR A 253 -7.52 3.05 -22.12
CA THR A 253 -6.30 3.63 -22.70
C THR A 253 -6.22 3.53 -24.22
N SER A 254 -7.20 2.89 -24.86
CA SER A 254 -7.33 2.86 -26.31
C SER A 254 -7.80 4.25 -26.78
N PRO A 255 -7.08 4.92 -27.71
CA PRO A 255 -7.55 6.18 -28.26
C PRO A 255 -8.95 5.94 -28.82
N ALA A 256 -9.92 6.73 -28.37
CA ALA A 256 -11.25 6.72 -28.96
C ALA A 256 -11.04 6.86 -30.47
N ARG A 257 -11.36 5.81 -31.24
CA ARG A 257 -11.41 5.92 -32.70
C ARG A 257 -12.34 7.09 -32.94
N GLN A 258 -11.77 8.24 -33.30
CA GLN A 258 -12.52 9.40 -33.73
C GLN A 258 -13.38 8.87 -34.87
N ARG A 259 -14.67 8.69 -34.58
CA ARG A 259 -15.67 8.37 -35.58
C ARG A 259 -15.70 9.60 -36.46
N ARG A 260 -14.98 9.52 -37.58
CA ARG A 260 -15.21 10.35 -38.76
C ARG A 260 -16.49 9.88 -39.42
#